data_AF-A0AAE1QUM5-F1
#
_entry.id   AF-A0AAE1QUM5-F1
#
_cell.length_a   1.000
_cell.length_b   1.000
_cell.length_c   1.000
_cell.angle_alpha   90.00
_cell.angle_beta   90.00
_cell.angle_gamma   90.00
#
_symmetry.space_group_name_H-M   'P 1'
#
loop_
_entity.id
_entity.type
_entity.pdbx_description
1 polymer ?
#
loop_
_entity_poly.entity_id
_entity_poly.type
_entity_poly.pdbx_seq_one_letter_code
_entity_poly.pdbx_strand_id
1 'polypeptide(L)'
;MLNHNHRRNRTRGASKAAKEQSSFEKELLEMQEKLQKMTLEKEQTEGMLKAREEMLKHKEEELEVRGKEHEKLQTELKKLQKMKEFKPTLNFPIVQSLTDKDEKKEKKKKADPSKKRPVPPYLLWCKDHWDEEMGNLLGAKWKIISAEEKKPYEEKYQAEKEAYLKVVGMEKREVEAMRLLDEEQKQKTAMELLEQYIQFQQEAILNKNNKK
;
A
#
# COMPACT_ATOMS: atom_id res chain seq x y z
N MET A 1 102.84 98.31 -11.72
CA MET A 1 101.75 99.26 -11.43
C MET A 1 100.45 98.49 -11.33
N LEU A 2 99.66 98.75 -10.28
CA LEU A 2 98.38 98.14 -9.94
C LEU A 2 97.23 98.64 -10.85
N ASN A 3 96.19 97.82 -11.08
CA ASN A 3 94.77 98.10 -10.73
C ASN A 3 93.81 97.02 -11.28
N HIS A 4 93.17 96.24 -10.39
CA HIS A 4 91.75 96.31 -9.96
C HIS A 4 90.69 95.87 -10.99
N ASN A 5 89.96 94.78 -10.73
CA ASN A 5 88.51 94.89 -10.42
C ASN A 5 87.84 93.58 -9.99
N HIS A 6 86.93 93.74 -9.02
CA HIS A 6 86.03 92.77 -8.41
C HIS A 6 84.94 92.26 -9.37
N ARG A 7 84.46 91.01 -9.19
CA ARG A 7 83.01 90.77 -9.08
C ARG A 7 82.66 89.50 -8.32
N ARG A 8 81.85 89.70 -7.27
CA ARG A 8 81.27 88.72 -6.35
C ARG A 8 80.33 87.77 -7.09
N ASN A 9 80.21 86.51 -6.63
CA ASN A 9 78.98 85.74 -6.76
C ASN A 9 78.73 84.87 -5.52
N ARG A 10 77.81 85.34 -4.67
CA ARG A 10 77.12 84.57 -3.62
C ARG A 10 75.70 84.31 -4.13
N THR A 11 75.38 83.09 -4.57
CA THR A 11 74.00 82.57 -4.72
C THR A 11 74.04 81.10 -5.20
N ARG A 12 74.17 80.12 -4.30
CA ARG A 12 73.94 78.68 -4.64
C ARG A 12 73.14 77.91 -3.58
N GLY A 13 72.57 78.60 -2.57
CA GLY A 13 71.86 77.95 -1.45
C GLY A 13 70.36 77.72 -1.66
N ALA A 14 69.64 78.63 -2.30
CA ALA A 14 68.17 78.59 -2.35
C ALA A 14 67.58 77.55 -3.34
N SER A 15 68.33 77.16 -4.37
CA SER A 15 67.87 76.26 -5.43
C SER A 15 68.02 74.76 -5.11
N LYS A 16 68.65 74.41 -3.98
CA LYS A 16 68.78 73.01 -3.52
C LYS A 16 67.57 72.58 -2.67
N ALA A 17 67.09 73.45 -1.77
CA ALA A 17 65.95 73.17 -0.90
C ALA A 17 64.62 73.00 -1.67
N ALA A 18 64.37 73.80 -2.72
CA ALA A 18 63.16 73.67 -3.55
C ALA A 18 63.14 72.37 -4.39
N LYS A 19 64.32 71.83 -4.73
CA LYS A 19 64.46 70.59 -5.53
C LYS A 19 64.31 69.33 -4.67
N GLU A 20 64.74 69.39 -3.41
CA GLU A 20 64.48 68.34 -2.41
C GLU A 20 63.00 68.32 -1.97
N GLN A 21 62.36 69.47 -1.78
CA GLN A 21 60.90 69.52 -1.49
C GLN A 21 60.06 68.93 -2.63
N SER A 22 60.39 69.22 -3.90
CA SER A 22 59.71 68.64 -5.06
C SER A 22 59.94 67.13 -5.23
N SER A 23 61.11 66.63 -4.82
CA SER A 23 61.43 65.20 -4.81
C SER A 23 60.62 64.45 -3.75
N PHE A 24 60.52 65.03 -2.55
CA PHE A 24 59.76 64.44 -1.45
C PHE A 24 58.25 64.41 -1.73
N GLU A 25 57.73 65.46 -2.37
CA GLU A 25 56.31 65.54 -2.73
C GLU A 25 55.92 64.51 -3.81
N LYS A 26 56.82 64.22 -4.76
CA LYS A 26 56.65 63.11 -5.71
C LYS A 26 56.69 61.75 -5.03
N GLU A 27 57.62 61.54 -4.10
CA GLU A 27 57.73 60.28 -3.34
C GLU A 27 56.50 60.05 -2.46
N LEU A 28 55.93 61.11 -1.88
CA LEU A 28 54.68 61.07 -1.13
C LEU A 28 53.47 60.70 -2.02
N LEU A 29 53.40 61.25 -3.24
CA LEU A 29 52.39 60.91 -4.25
C LEU A 29 52.50 59.45 -4.70
N GLU A 30 53.71 58.97 -5.00
CA GLU A 30 53.96 57.56 -5.36
C GLU A 30 53.57 56.61 -4.21
N MET A 31 53.85 56.99 -2.96
CA MET A 31 53.45 56.21 -1.79
C MET A 31 51.91 56.17 -1.66
N GLN A 32 51.23 57.29 -1.93
CA GLN A 32 49.77 57.37 -1.92
C GLN A 32 49.13 56.52 -3.03
N GLU A 33 49.67 56.55 -4.26
CA GLU A 33 49.23 55.70 -5.37
C GLU A 33 49.42 54.21 -5.05
N LYS A 34 50.57 53.85 -4.44
CA LYS A 34 50.85 52.46 -4.05
C LYS A 34 49.85 51.95 -3.01
N LEU A 35 49.43 52.79 -2.06
CA LEU A 35 48.40 52.46 -1.08
C LEU A 35 47.03 52.30 -1.73
N GLN A 36 46.67 53.16 -2.68
CA GLN A 36 45.43 53.04 -3.46
C GLN A 36 45.40 51.75 -4.30
N LYS A 37 46.53 51.40 -4.93
CA LYS A 37 46.67 50.14 -5.67
C LYS A 37 46.52 48.93 -4.74
N MET A 38 47.16 48.97 -3.57
CA MET A 38 47.09 47.89 -2.58
C MET A 38 45.67 47.70 -2.03
N THR A 39 44.91 48.77 -1.85
CA THR A 39 43.50 48.69 -1.41
C THR A 39 42.60 48.09 -2.48
N LEU A 40 42.77 48.48 -3.75
CA LEU A 40 42.08 47.86 -4.90
C LEU A 40 42.40 46.36 -5.05
N GLU A 41 43.68 45.99 -4.96
CA GLU A 41 44.10 44.58 -5.03
C GLU A 41 43.53 43.75 -3.88
N LYS A 42 43.49 44.30 -2.66
CA LYS A 42 42.86 43.68 -1.49
C LYS A 42 41.37 43.47 -1.72
N GLU A 43 40.65 44.48 -2.20
CA GLU A 43 39.20 44.40 -2.46
C GLU A 43 38.88 43.36 -3.55
N GLN A 44 39.70 43.28 -4.61
CA GLN A 44 39.58 42.25 -5.63
C GLN A 44 39.82 40.83 -5.08
N THR A 45 40.84 40.65 -4.24
CA THR A 45 41.12 39.34 -3.63
C THR A 45 40.06 38.95 -2.62
N GLU A 46 39.55 39.89 -1.82
CA GLU A 46 38.44 39.69 -0.90
C GLU A 46 37.16 39.30 -1.64
N GLY A 47 36.86 39.94 -2.78
CA GLY A 47 35.74 39.56 -3.64
C GLY A 47 35.86 38.15 -4.21
N MET A 48 37.04 37.76 -4.68
CA MET A 48 37.31 36.40 -5.18
C MET A 48 37.20 35.34 -4.07
N LEU A 49 37.66 35.65 -2.86
CA LEU A 49 37.54 34.76 -1.70
C LEU A 49 36.08 34.57 -1.32
N LYS A 50 35.32 35.66 -1.24
CA LYS A 50 33.89 35.60 -0.91
C LYS A 50 33.08 34.82 -1.95
N ALA A 51 33.35 35.00 -3.24
CA ALA A 51 32.72 34.22 -4.30
C ALA A 51 33.06 32.71 -4.20
N ARG A 52 34.29 32.38 -3.80
CA ARG A 52 34.71 30.98 -3.60
C ARG A 52 34.05 30.36 -2.37
N GLU A 53 33.88 31.12 -1.29
CA GLU A 53 33.16 30.68 -0.10
C GLU A 53 31.67 30.44 -0.38
N GLU A 54 31.01 31.33 -1.12
CA GLU A 54 29.60 31.17 -1.52
C GLU A 54 29.40 29.93 -2.41
N MET A 55 30.32 29.69 -3.36
CA MET A 55 30.29 28.47 -4.17
C MET A 55 30.49 27.19 -3.34
N LEU A 56 31.40 27.22 -2.37
CA LEU A 56 31.61 26.09 -1.47
C LEU A 56 30.37 25.81 -0.64
N LYS A 57 29.73 26.86 -0.11
CA LYS A 57 28.51 26.74 0.67
C LYS A 57 27.37 26.13 -0.15
N HIS A 58 27.13 26.59 -1.37
CA HIS A 58 26.10 26.01 -2.24
C HIS A 58 26.39 24.54 -2.57
N LYS A 59 27.66 24.18 -2.76
CA LYS A 59 28.07 22.81 -3.07
C LYS A 59 27.90 21.88 -1.87
N GLU A 60 28.13 22.39 -0.66
CA GLU A 60 27.90 21.67 0.58
C GLU A 60 26.40 21.45 0.84
N GLU A 61 25.56 22.46 0.60
CA GLU A 61 24.10 22.34 0.67
C GLU A 61 23.56 21.31 -0.35
N GLU A 62 24.06 21.30 -1.60
CA GLU A 62 23.67 20.30 -2.62
C GLU A 62 24.06 18.87 -2.20
N LEU A 63 25.26 18.70 -1.63
CA LEU A 63 25.72 17.41 -1.11
C LEU A 63 24.86 16.93 0.07
N GLU A 64 24.44 17.84 0.95
CA GLU A 64 23.56 17.52 2.06
C GLU A 64 22.18 17.05 1.56
N VAL A 65 21.61 17.73 0.56
CA VAL A 65 20.33 17.32 -0.06
C VAL A 65 20.46 15.95 -0.72
N ARG A 66 21.51 15.73 -1.54
CA ARG A 66 21.78 14.42 -2.15
C ARG A 66 21.97 13.31 -1.10
N GLY A 67 22.65 13.61 0.01
CA GLY A 67 22.82 12.68 1.12
C GLY A 67 21.48 12.24 1.72
N LYS A 68 20.60 13.21 1.99
CA LYS A 68 19.23 12.95 2.49
C LYS A 68 18.39 12.14 1.50
N GLU A 69 18.49 12.44 0.20
CA GLU A 69 17.79 11.67 -0.84
C GLU A 69 18.30 10.24 -0.94
N HIS A 70 19.61 10.04 -0.90
CA HIS A 70 20.22 8.71 -0.92
C HIS A 70 19.81 7.87 0.30
N GLU A 71 19.77 8.47 1.50
CA GLU A 71 19.28 7.80 2.70
C GLU A 71 17.79 7.42 2.56
N LYS A 72 16.94 8.33 2.09
CA LYS A 72 15.51 8.05 1.84
C LYS A 72 15.34 6.87 0.88
N LEU A 73 16.01 6.90 -0.27
CA LEU A 73 15.96 5.82 -1.26
C LEU A 73 16.45 4.49 -0.67
N GLN A 74 17.52 4.50 0.13
CA GLN A 74 18.02 3.30 0.79
C GLN A 74 16.99 2.72 1.78
N THR A 75 16.30 3.57 2.55
CA THR A 75 15.24 3.10 3.47
C THR A 75 14.03 2.52 2.74
N GLU A 76 13.67 3.08 1.59
CA GLU A 76 12.57 2.62 0.75
C GLU A 76 12.90 1.29 0.07
N LEU A 77 14.11 1.13 -0.47
CA LEU A 77 14.60 -0.13 -1.02
C LEU A 77 14.58 -1.25 0.03
N LYS A 78 14.99 -0.93 1.27
CA LYS A 78 14.94 -1.87 2.40
C LYS A 78 13.50 -2.20 2.84
N LYS A 79 12.56 -1.25 2.75
CA LYS A 79 11.13 -1.52 2.98
C LYS A 79 10.57 -2.45 1.89
N LEU A 80 10.87 -2.18 0.62
CA LEU A 80 10.44 -2.99 -0.52
C LEU A 80 10.99 -4.42 -0.45
N GLN A 81 12.27 -4.58 -0.10
CA GLN A 81 12.87 -5.89 0.09
C GLN A 81 12.19 -6.68 1.22
N LYS A 82 11.92 -6.04 2.36
CA LYS A 82 11.19 -6.67 3.47
C LYS A 82 9.76 -7.03 3.06
N MET A 83 9.02 -6.15 2.38
CA MET A 83 7.66 -6.46 1.91
C MET A 83 7.64 -7.66 0.96
N LYS A 84 8.70 -7.85 0.15
CA LYS A 84 8.88 -9.06 -0.68
C LYS A 84 9.12 -10.33 0.14
N GLU A 85 9.63 -10.22 1.37
CA GLU A 85 9.88 -11.34 2.28
C GLU A 85 8.65 -11.74 3.11
N PHE A 86 7.57 -10.96 3.10
CA PHE A 86 6.33 -11.34 3.78
C PHE A 86 5.68 -12.55 3.10
N LYS A 87 5.87 -13.72 3.69
CA LYS A 87 5.23 -14.98 3.30
C LYS A 87 4.28 -15.40 4.42
N PRO A 88 3.01 -14.97 4.38
CA PRO A 88 2.05 -15.30 5.43
C PRO A 88 1.87 -16.81 5.50
N THR A 89 1.82 -17.35 6.73
CA THR A 89 1.53 -18.76 6.95
C THR A 89 0.02 -18.94 6.80
N LEU A 90 -0.38 -19.61 5.71
CA LEU A 90 -1.77 -19.82 5.37
C LEU A 90 -2.18 -21.26 5.68
N ASN A 91 -2.72 -21.48 6.88
CA ASN A 91 -3.39 -22.72 7.24
C ASN A 91 -4.83 -22.66 6.71
N PHE A 92 -5.07 -23.05 5.46
CA PHE A 92 -6.41 -23.03 4.87
C PHE A 92 -7.11 -24.40 4.94
N PRO A 93 -8.20 -24.55 5.72
CA PRO A 93 -9.18 -25.62 5.55
C PRO A 93 -10.12 -25.38 4.34
N ILE A 94 -10.08 -24.18 3.74
CA ILE A 94 -11.03 -23.65 2.74
C ILE A 94 -11.12 -24.49 1.45
N VAL A 95 -10.18 -25.40 1.16
CA VAL A 95 -10.19 -26.19 -0.07
C VAL A 95 -11.34 -27.21 -0.13
N GLN A 96 -11.90 -27.64 1.00
CA GLN A 96 -12.98 -28.65 1.01
C GLN A 96 -14.32 -28.11 0.45
N SER A 97 -14.62 -26.82 0.58
CA SER A 97 -15.91 -26.27 0.14
C SER A 97 -16.02 -26.08 -1.38
N LEU A 98 -14.89 -26.07 -2.11
CA LEU A 98 -14.87 -26.06 -3.58
C LEU A 98 -15.03 -27.47 -4.16
N THR A 99 -14.44 -28.49 -3.53
CA THR A 99 -14.58 -29.89 -3.97
C THR A 99 -16.01 -30.43 -3.82
N ASP A 100 -16.80 -29.90 -2.87
CA ASP A 100 -18.19 -30.31 -2.66
C ASP A 100 -19.18 -29.83 -3.74
N LYS A 101 -18.83 -28.77 -4.49
CA LYS A 101 -19.69 -28.26 -5.57
C LYS A 101 -19.75 -29.22 -6.75
N ASP A 102 -18.67 -29.95 -7.02
CA ASP A 102 -18.62 -30.93 -8.11
C ASP A 102 -19.33 -32.24 -7.73
N GLU A 103 -19.31 -32.66 -6.46
CA GLU A 103 -20.08 -33.83 -5.99
C GLU A 103 -21.61 -33.61 -6.00
N LYS A 104 -22.06 -32.35 -5.89
CA LYS A 104 -23.49 -32.01 -5.86
C LYS A 104 -24.19 -32.30 -7.19
N LYS A 105 -23.43 -32.44 -8.29
CA LYS A 105 -23.96 -32.76 -9.63
C LYS A 105 -24.20 -34.28 -9.80
N GLU A 106 -23.40 -35.13 -9.18
CA GLU A 106 -23.59 -36.60 -9.23
C GLU A 106 -24.71 -37.10 -8.29
N LYS A 107 -24.86 -36.48 -7.11
CA LYS A 107 -25.88 -36.88 -6.11
C LYS A 107 -27.34 -36.63 -6.55
N LYS A 108 -27.59 -35.86 -7.62
CA LYS A 108 -28.95 -35.64 -8.17
C LYS A 108 -29.64 -36.91 -8.69
N LYS A 109 -28.90 -37.99 -8.99
CA LYS A 109 -29.50 -39.27 -9.44
C LYS A 109 -30.02 -40.15 -8.30
N LYS A 110 -29.70 -39.85 -7.03
CA LYS A 110 -30.25 -40.51 -5.83
C LYS A 110 -30.69 -39.47 -4.79
N ALA A 111 -31.54 -38.53 -5.18
CA ALA A 111 -32.21 -37.68 -4.20
C ALA A 111 -33.02 -38.57 -3.24
N ASP A 112 -32.69 -38.51 -1.95
CA ASP A 112 -33.39 -39.17 -0.85
C ASP A 112 -34.91 -39.08 -1.05
N PRO A 113 -35.64 -40.21 -1.06
CA PRO A 113 -37.10 -40.23 -1.24
C PRO A 113 -37.83 -39.24 -0.34
N SER A 114 -37.30 -38.97 0.86
CA SER A 114 -37.86 -38.06 1.87
C SER A 114 -37.83 -36.57 1.45
N LYS A 115 -37.02 -36.23 0.44
CA LYS A 115 -36.88 -34.88 -0.12
C LYS A 115 -37.76 -34.64 -1.35
N LYS A 116 -38.48 -35.67 -1.81
CA LYS A 116 -39.43 -35.54 -2.92
C LYS A 116 -40.77 -35.06 -2.40
N ARG A 117 -41.49 -34.27 -3.20
CA ARG A 117 -42.85 -33.83 -2.85
C ARG A 117 -43.74 -35.07 -2.68
N PRO A 118 -44.56 -35.14 -1.61
CA PRO A 118 -45.49 -36.25 -1.39
C PRO A 118 -46.44 -36.41 -2.57
N VAL A 119 -46.75 -37.65 -2.90
CA VAL A 119 -47.66 -37.97 -4.01
C VAL A 119 -49.11 -37.85 -3.51
N PRO A 120 -49.96 -37.06 -4.18
CA PRO A 120 -51.37 -36.92 -3.82
C PRO A 120 -52.10 -38.28 -3.68
N PRO A 121 -53.08 -38.41 -2.77
CA PRO A 121 -53.80 -39.65 -2.49
C PRO A 121 -54.39 -40.34 -3.73
N TYR A 122 -54.97 -39.55 -4.64
CA TYR A 122 -55.52 -40.06 -5.90
C TYR A 122 -54.48 -40.76 -6.78
N LEU A 123 -53.25 -40.23 -6.86
CA LEU A 123 -52.19 -40.81 -7.68
C LEU A 123 -51.61 -42.07 -7.02
N LEU A 124 -51.58 -42.14 -5.69
CA LEU A 124 -51.24 -43.35 -4.96
C LEU A 124 -52.28 -44.45 -5.23
N TRP A 125 -53.56 -44.11 -5.14
CA TRP A 125 -54.66 -45.04 -5.43
C TRP A 125 -54.68 -45.48 -6.89
N CYS A 126 -54.45 -44.57 -7.85
CA CYS A 126 -54.36 -44.91 -9.27
C CYS A 126 -53.25 -45.92 -9.56
N LYS A 127 -52.11 -45.84 -8.87
CA LYS A 127 -51.00 -46.77 -9.05
C LYS A 127 -51.38 -48.22 -8.71
N ASP A 128 -52.21 -48.39 -7.68
CA ASP A 128 -52.64 -49.71 -7.20
C ASP A 128 -53.75 -50.31 -8.08
N HIS A 129 -54.46 -49.48 -8.85
CA HIS A 129 -55.62 -49.87 -9.67
C HIS A 129 -55.39 -49.69 -11.19
N TRP A 130 -54.17 -49.35 -11.60
CA TRP A 130 -53.83 -49.02 -12.98
C TRP A 130 -53.93 -50.23 -13.93
N ASP A 131 -53.68 -51.44 -13.43
CA ASP A 131 -53.65 -52.65 -14.26
C ASP A 131 -55.04 -53.07 -14.78
N GLU A 132 -56.13 -52.50 -14.26
CA GLU A 132 -57.49 -52.96 -14.58
C GLU A 132 -58.29 -51.99 -15.47
N GLU A 133 -57.98 -50.68 -15.52
CA GLU A 133 -58.91 -49.71 -16.14
C GLU A 133 -58.28 -48.46 -16.79
N MET A 134 -58.94 -47.97 -17.86
CA MET A 134 -58.59 -46.70 -18.53
C MET A 134 -58.71 -45.51 -17.58
N GLY A 135 -57.78 -44.54 -17.66
CA GLY A 135 -57.65 -43.42 -16.70
C GLY A 135 -58.92 -42.58 -16.45
N ASN A 136 -59.84 -42.49 -17.41
CA ASN A 136 -61.13 -41.82 -17.23
C ASN A 136 -62.05 -42.54 -16.24
N LEU A 137 -61.99 -43.87 -16.19
CA LEU A 137 -62.80 -44.72 -15.32
C LEU A 137 -62.27 -44.70 -13.88
N LEU A 138 -60.94 -44.68 -13.70
CA LEU A 138 -60.29 -44.51 -12.40
C LEU A 138 -60.66 -43.18 -11.74
N GLY A 139 -60.71 -42.09 -12.51
CA GLY A 139 -61.17 -40.79 -12.00
C GLY A 139 -62.62 -40.79 -11.52
N ALA A 140 -63.51 -41.55 -12.19
CA ALA A 140 -64.90 -41.71 -11.77
C ALA A 140 -65.00 -42.58 -10.51
N LYS A 141 -64.28 -43.72 -10.47
CA LYS A 141 -64.22 -44.60 -9.30
C LYS A 141 -63.71 -43.87 -8.07
N TRP A 142 -62.62 -43.11 -8.15
CA TRP A 142 -62.12 -42.32 -7.02
C TRP A 142 -63.16 -41.36 -6.43
N LYS A 143 -64.09 -40.82 -7.23
CA LYS A 143 -65.16 -39.96 -6.71
C LYS A 143 -66.23 -40.75 -5.95
N ILE A 144 -66.43 -42.02 -6.32
CA ILE A 144 -67.48 -42.91 -5.80
C ILE A 144 -66.98 -43.77 -4.62
N ILE A 145 -65.68 -44.07 -4.52
CA ILE A 145 -65.14 -44.85 -3.40
C ILE A 145 -65.39 -44.15 -2.06
N SER A 146 -65.59 -44.96 -1.02
CA SER A 146 -65.98 -44.48 0.32
C SER A 146 -64.85 -43.70 1.00
N ALA A 147 -65.21 -42.94 2.04
CA ALA A 147 -64.21 -42.22 2.84
C ALA A 147 -63.26 -43.21 3.54
N GLU A 148 -63.78 -44.39 3.91
CA GLU A 148 -63.03 -45.49 4.53
C GLU A 148 -61.97 -46.07 3.59
N GLU A 149 -62.28 -46.22 2.30
CA GLU A 149 -61.33 -46.70 1.28
C GLU A 149 -60.29 -45.64 0.90
N LYS A 150 -60.64 -44.35 0.97
CA LYS A 150 -59.70 -43.23 0.77
C LYS A 150 -58.78 -43.02 1.97
N LYS A 151 -59.24 -43.37 3.17
CA LYS A 151 -58.56 -43.12 4.44
C LYS A 151 -57.08 -43.54 4.46
N PRO A 152 -56.69 -44.77 4.07
CA PRO A 152 -55.28 -45.17 4.08
C PRO A 152 -54.40 -44.34 3.14
N TYR A 153 -54.94 -43.88 2.01
CA TYR A 153 -54.22 -43.04 1.04
C TYR A 153 -54.08 -41.60 1.53
N GLU A 154 -55.10 -41.05 2.19
CA GLU A 154 -55.07 -39.72 2.78
C GLU A 154 -54.14 -39.66 4.00
N GLU A 155 -54.23 -40.63 4.91
CA GLU A 155 -53.36 -40.71 6.10
C GLU A 155 -51.88 -40.84 5.68
N LYS A 156 -51.59 -41.68 4.68
CA LYS A 156 -50.24 -41.81 4.11
C LYS A 156 -49.75 -40.50 3.50
N TYR A 157 -50.60 -39.81 2.74
CA TYR A 157 -50.25 -38.51 2.16
C TYR A 157 -49.94 -37.46 3.23
N GLN A 158 -50.76 -37.38 4.29
CA GLN A 158 -50.53 -36.41 5.37
C GLN A 158 -49.25 -36.72 6.13
N ALA A 159 -49.00 -37.99 6.47
CA ALA A 159 -47.76 -38.40 7.13
C ALA A 159 -46.51 -38.08 6.29
N GLU A 160 -46.54 -38.40 4.98
CA GLU A 160 -45.44 -38.07 4.05
C GLU A 160 -45.27 -36.55 3.88
N LYS A 161 -46.38 -35.78 3.85
CA LYS A 161 -46.36 -34.32 3.74
C LYS A 161 -45.76 -33.65 4.96
N GLU A 162 -46.12 -34.10 6.16
CA GLU A 162 -45.51 -33.61 7.39
C GLU A 162 -44.02 -33.95 7.46
N ALA A 163 -43.63 -35.17 7.05
CA ALA A 163 -42.23 -35.56 6.97
C ALA A 163 -41.45 -34.70 5.98
N TYR A 164 -41.98 -34.48 4.77
CA TYR A 164 -41.38 -33.60 3.75
C TYR A 164 -41.18 -32.18 4.26
N LEU A 165 -42.20 -31.59 4.91
CA LEU A 165 -42.10 -30.24 5.45
C LEU A 165 -41.04 -30.13 6.56
N LYS A 166 -40.91 -31.14 7.42
CA LYS A 166 -39.87 -31.21 8.44
C LYS A 166 -38.47 -31.28 7.81
N VAL A 167 -38.27 -32.17 6.84
CA VAL A 167 -36.98 -32.33 6.13
C VAL A 167 -36.60 -31.04 5.41
N VAL A 168 -37.50 -30.47 4.61
CA VAL A 168 -37.23 -29.21 3.89
C VAL A 168 -36.97 -28.05 4.85
N GLY A 169 -37.67 -28.00 5.98
CA GLY A 169 -37.45 -27.00 7.02
C GLY A 169 -36.08 -27.15 7.70
N MET A 170 -35.63 -28.39 7.95
CA MET A 170 -34.29 -28.67 8.47
C MET A 170 -33.20 -28.34 7.45
N GLU A 171 -33.36 -28.75 6.19
CA GLU A 171 -32.40 -28.44 5.12
C GLU A 171 -32.18 -26.94 4.95
N LYS A 172 -33.25 -26.13 4.99
CA LYS A 172 -33.11 -24.67 4.93
C LYS A 172 -32.26 -24.11 6.07
N ARG A 173 -32.43 -24.64 7.28
CA ARG A 173 -31.63 -24.25 8.46
C ARG A 173 -30.18 -24.72 8.34
N GLU A 174 -29.95 -25.95 7.89
CA GLU A 174 -28.62 -26.51 7.67
C GLU A 174 -27.85 -25.74 6.59
N VAL A 175 -28.51 -25.38 5.48
CA VAL A 175 -27.91 -24.57 4.41
C VAL A 175 -27.50 -23.19 4.92
N GLU A 176 -28.36 -22.54 5.70
CA GLU A 176 -28.03 -21.24 6.29
C GLU A 176 -26.91 -21.36 7.34
N ALA A 177 -26.92 -22.40 8.17
CA ALA A 177 -25.85 -22.67 9.13
C ALA A 177 -24.50 -22.91 8.44
N MET A 178 -24.47 -23.69 7.35
CA MET A 178 -23.26 -23.89 6.55
C MET A 178 -22.78 -22.58 5.90
N ARG A 179 -23.70 -21.74 5.42
CA ARG A 179 -23.35 -20.43 4.85
C ARG A 179 -22.72 -19.51 5.90
N LEU A 180 -23.28 -19.46 7.10
CA LEU A 180 -22.75 -18.66 8.20
C LEU A 180 -21.37 -19.16 8.66
N LEU A 181 -21.18 -20.47 8.74
CA LEU A 181 -19.89 -21.07 9.10
C LEU A 181 -18.79 -20.74 8.07
N ASP A 182 -19.10 -20.84 6.78
CA ASP A 182 -18.14 -20.50 5.70
C ASP A 182 -17.76 -19.01 5.73
N GLU A 183 -18.72 -18.13 6.01
CA GLU A 183 -18.48 -16.69 6.17
C GLU A 183 -17.62 -16.39 7.41
N GLU A 184 -17.91 -17.03 8.55
CA GLU A 184 -17.11 -16.90 9.77
C GLU A 184 -15.66 -17.37 9.56
N GLN A 185 -15.47 -18.50 8.88
CA GLN A 185 -14.13 -19.00 8.54
C GLN A 185 -13.35 -18.00 7.66
N LYS A 186 -13.99 -17.45 6.62
CA LYS A 186 -13.37 -16.41 5.77
C LYS A 186 -12.99 -15.17 6.58
N GLN A 187 -13.88 -14.69 7.43
CA GLN A 187 -13.62 -13.53 8.29
C GLN A 187 -12.46 -13.80 9.25
N LYS A 188 -12.44 -14.97 9.89
CA LYS A 188 -11.36 -15.39 10.78
C LYS A 188 -10.01 -15.41 10.05
N THR A 189 -9.96 -16.02 8.86
CA THR A 189 -8.70 -16.07 8.09
C THR A 189 -8.26 -14.68 7.60
N ALA A 190 -9.19 -13.82 7.20
CA ALA A 190 -8.87 -12.44 6.86
C ALA A 190 -8.30 -11.66 8.06
N MET A 191 -8.87 -11.87 9.25
CA MET A 191 -8.38 -11.26 10.48
C MET A 191 -6.99 -11.77 10.86
N GLU A 192 -6.73 -13.07 10.76
CA GLU A 192 -5.42 -13.67 11.02
C GLU A 192 -4.35 -13.12 10.06
N LEU A 193 -4.68 -12.94 8.77
CA LEU A 193 -3.79 -12.32 7.79
C LEU A 193 -3.45 -10.87 8.13
N LEU A 194 -4.44 -10.09 8.58
CA LEU A 194 -4.21 -8.72 9.04
C LEU A 194 -3.31 -8.68 10.27
N GLU A 195 -3.53 -9.58 11.22
CA GLU A 195 -2.69 -9.70 12.41
C GLU A 195 -1.25 -10.06 12.05
N GLN A 196 -1.04 -11.06 11.20
CA GLN A 196 0.29 -11.42 10.68
C GLN A 196 0.97 -10.22 10.01
N TYR A 197 0.22 -9.43 9.23
CA TYR A 197 0.77 -8.22 8.59
C TYR A 197 1.15 -7.14 9.61
N ILE A 198 0.31 -6.90 10.62
CA ILE A 198 0.59 -5.94 11.70
C ILE A 198 1.85 -6.35 12.46
N GLN A 199 1.95 -7.63 12.84
CA GLN A 199 3.12 -8.19 13.51
C GLN A 199 4.37 -8.03 12.65
N PHE A 200 4.29 -8.36 11.36
CA PHE A 200 5.40 -8.15 10.41
C PHE A 200 5.86 -6.68 10.35
N GLN A 201 4.93 -5.72 10.32
CA GLN A 201 5.27 -4.29 10.35
C GLN A 201 5.92 -3.88 11.68
N GLN A 202 5.40 -4.36 12.82
CA GLN A 202 5.96 -4.08 14.15
C GLN A 202 7.37 -4.67 14.31
N GLU A 203 7.57 -5.93 13.93
CA GLU A 203 8.90 -6.56 13.92
C GLU A 203 9.86 -5.83 12.98
N ALA A 204 9.38 -5.33 11.84
CA ALA A 204 10.20 -4.55 10.93
C ALA A 204 10.65 -3.22 11.54
N ILE A 205 9.86 -2.62 12.43
CA ILE A 205 10.18 -1.40 13.19
C ILE A 205 11.11 -1.71 14.38
N LEU A 206 10.79 -2.72 15.20
CA LEU A 206 11.62 -3.16 16.33
C LEU A 206 13.04 -3.57 15.87
N ASN A 207 13.15 -4.35 14.79
CA ASN A 207 14.44 -4.72 14.21
C ASN A 207 15.25 -3.54 13.65
N LYS A 208 14.61 -2.40 13.33
CA LYS A 208 15.33 -1.17 12.96
C LYS A 208 15.86 -0.45 14.19
N ASN A 209 15.14 -0.48 15.31
CA ASN A 209 15.55 0.16 16.56
C ASN A 209 16.67 -0.61 17.27
N ASN A 210 16.66 -1.95 17.24
CA ASN A 210 17.73 -2.78 17.81
C ASN A 210 19.04 -2.78 17.00
N LYS A 211 19.06 -2.15 15.81
CA LYS A 211 20.23 -2.03 14.92
C LYS A 211 20.84 -0.62 14.90
N LYS A 212 20.31 0.31 15.68
CA LYS A 212 20.94 1.60 16.01
C LYS A 212 21.61 1.49 17.36
#